data_AF-A0A5N6JH16-F1
#
_entry.id   AF-A0A5N6JH16-F1
#
_cell.length_a   1.000
_cell.length_b   1.000
_cell.length_c   1.000
_cell.angle_alpha   90.00
_cell.angle_beta   90.00
_cell.angle_gamma   90.00
#
_symmetry.space_group_name_H-M   'P 1'
#
loop_
_entity.id
_entity.type
_entity.pdbx_description
1 polymer ?
#
loop_
_entity_poly.entity_id
_entity_poly.type
_entity_poly.pdbx_seq_one_letter_code
_entity_poly.pdbx_strand_id
1 'polypeptide(L)'
;MELYIIYYVALLLLFGYWVIFHNPAMNSISAFIPEQPSIDDPVEELDENSFYHHPAWTRRWSHPDFTEEAMRAWEKMPWYGHSGRLARDFLSDTMPSDFPWGYVIYRTVYTAESDKLWPLAMAKLTRFLNYEIEQDLRGRSECRGTDPRPEQLVQESHRDVVISDKQCWDGAGIEQVRQHFADYRRKTKIGVYGGSGRFEACIMIDERSLRSIIAAPDIEDRFRGAHACVGMVDGTYDPERKDNQEYSGFMRVKIRVLWWLYINLRSRPMEELCPSAPPGFIPVYDGGYGEVQDEEGNTHNIPQRPAHLSGRGRGFRDF
;
A
#
# COMPACT_ATOMS: atom_id res chain seq x y z
N MET A 1 6.87 67.27 -19.04
CA MET A 1 6.47 65.91 -18.63
C MET A 1 7.54 64.85 -18.91
N GLU A 2 8.53 65.09 -19.77
CA GLU A 2 9.46 64.01 -20.19
C GLU A 2 10.69 63.78 -19.28
N LEU A 3 11.22 64.82 -18.61
CA LEU A 3 12.39 64.64 -17.72
C LEU A 3 12.09 63.79 -16.47
N TYR A 4 10.87 63.87 -15.96
CA TYR A 4 10.45 63.10 -14.78
C TYR A 4 10.37 61.60 -15.11
N ILE A 5 9.88 61.24 -16.30
CA ILE A 5 9.83 59.84 -16.73
C ILE A 5 11.23 59.25 -16.86
N ILE A 6 12.17 59.99 -17.47
CA ILE A 6 13.57 59.56 -17.60
C ILE A 6 14.22 59.38 -16.22
N TYR A 7 13.96 60.30 -15.28
CA TYR A 7 14.47 60.20 -13.92
C TYR A 7 13.96 58.94 -13.19
N TYR A 8 12.66 58.63 -13.30
CA TYR A 8 12.07 57.45 -12.64
C TYR A 8 12.54 56.14 -13.27
N VAL A 9 12.71 56.10 -14.59
CA VAL A 9 13.27 54.93 -15.28
C VAL A 9 14.72 54.69 -14.87
N ALA A 10 15.54 55.75 -14.79
CA ALA A 10 16.91 55.64 -14.31
C ALA A 10 16.98 55.14 -12.85
N LEU A 11 16.08 55.63 -11.98
CA LEU A 11 16.00 55.22 -10.59
C LEU A 11 15.56 53.75 -10.42
N LEU A 12 14.62 53.30 -11.25
CA LEU A 12 14.19 51.89 -11.32
C LEU A 12 15.31 50.97 -11.80
N LEU A 13 16.08 51.38 -12.80
CA LEU A 13 17.22 50.60 -13.30
C LEU A 13 18.35 50.54 -12.27
N LEU A 14 18.64 51.64 -11.58
CA LEU A 14 19.62 51.66 -10.50
C LEU A 14 19.18 50.82 -9.29
N PHE A 15 17.89 50.85 -8.96
CA PHE A 15 17.33 50.00 -7.91
C PHE A 15 17.40 48.52 -8.30
N GLY A 16 17.02 48.16 -9.53
CA GLY A 16 17.15 46.80 -10.04
C GLY A 16 18.60 46.30 -10.04
N TYR A 17 19.55 47.14 -10.47
CA TYR A 17 20.97 46.84 -10.41
C TYR A 17 21.45 46.60 -8.97
N TRP A 18 21.09 47.50 -8.04
CA TRP A 18 21.48 47.38 -6.64
C TRP A 18 20.90 46.11 -5.99
N VAL A 19 19.64 45.79 -6.28
CA VAL A 19 18.96 44.59 -5.78
C VAL A 19 19.62 43.31 -6.28
N ILE A 20 20.03 43.25 -7.55
CA ILE A 20 20.69 42.07 -8.13
C ILE A 20 22.12 41.90 -7.60
N PHE A 21 22.90 42.98 -7.51
CA PHE A 21 24.34 42.86 -7.24
C PHE A 21 24.73 43.03 -5.77
N HIS A 22 23.88 43.61 -4.93
CA HIS A 22 24.21 43.90 -3.53
C HIS A 22 23.29 43.25 -2.50
N ASN A 23 22.32 42.43 -2.91
CA ASN A 23 21.52 41.63 -1.99
C ASN A 23 21.96 40.14 -2.02
N PRO A 24 22.84 39.69 -1.11
CA PRO A 24 23.34 38.32 -1.09
C PRO A 24 22.26 37.26 -0.86
N ALA A 25 21.05 37.65 -0.42
CA ALA A 25 19.90 36.76 -0.32
C ALA A 25 19.27 36.38 -1.68
N MET A 26 19.51 37.15 -2.76
CA MET A 26 18.95 36.85 -4.10
C MET A 26 19.95 36.29 -5.10
N ASN A 27 21.25 36.32 -4.80
CA ASN A 27 22.25 35.56 -5.58
C ASN A 27 22.24 34.04 -5.28
N SER A 28 21.34 33.60 -4.40
CA SER A 28 21.00 32.20 -4.16
C SER A 28 19.61 31.84 -4.72
N ILE A 29 19.13 32.56 -5.73
CA ILE A 29 18.12 31.99 -6.63
C ILE A 29 18.84 30.95 -7.47
N SER A 30 18.98 29.76 -6.87
CA SER A 30 19.13 28.51 -7.62
C SER A 30 18.18 28.61 -8.80
N ALA A 31 18.72 28.47 -10.02
CA ALA A 31 17.91 28.35 -11.20
C ALA A 31 16.74 27.42 -10.85
N PHE A 32 15.50 27.91 -11.01
CA PHE A 32 14.32 27.07 -11.04
C PHE A 32 14.51 26.16 -12.24
N ILE A 33 15.23 25.06 -12.03
CA ILE A 33 15.09 23.87 -12.83
C ILE A 33 13.67 23.43 -12.48
N PRO A 34 12.71 23.45 -13.42
CA PRO A 34 11.43 22.81 -13.13
C PRO A 34 11.77 21.39 -12.67
N GLU A 35 11.36 21.04 -11.44
CA GLU A 35 11.47 19.67 -10.94
C GLU A 35 10.96 18.78 -12.06
N GLN A 36 11.86 17.96 -12.62
CA GLN A 36 11.42 16.94 -13.54
C GLN A 36 10.45 16.08 -12.75
N PRO A 37 9.25 15.81 -13.28
CA PRO A 37 8.30 14.98 -12.55
C PRO A 37 8.99 13.66 -12.22
N SER A 38 9.05 13.33 -10.92
CA SER A 38 9.59 12.05 -10.48
C SER A 38 8.74 10.93 -11.08
N ILE A 39 9.31 9.75 -11.33
CA ILE A 39 8.51 8.56 -11.68
C ILE A 39 7.49 8.23 -10.59
N ASP A 40 7.80 8.68 -9.36
CA ASP A 40 6.94 8.53 -8.19
C ASP A 40 5.91 9.66 -8.07
N ASP A 41 5.95 10.66 -8.95
CA ASP A 41 4.95 11.71 -8.94
C ASP A 41 3.56 11.14 -9.28
N PRO A 42 2.54 11.61 -8.57
CA PRO A 42 1.17 11.14 -8.73
C PRO A 42 0.62 11.57 -10.09
N VAL A 43 0.49 10.60 -11.00
CA VAL A 43 -0.17 10.78 -12.30
C VAL A 43 -1.23 9.70 -12.46
N GLU A 44 -2.46 10.15 -12.70
CA GLU A 44 -3.59 9.31 -13.09
C GLU A 44 -3.59 9.16 -14.61
N GLU A 45 -3.45 7.93 -15.10
CA GLU A 45 -3.88 7.58 -16.45
C GLU A 45 -4.87 6.42 -16.35
N LEU A 46 -6.16 6.74 -16.21
CA LEU A 46 -7.20 5.76 -16.55
C LEU A 46 -7.16 5.52 -18.06
N ASP A 47 -7.16 4.26 -18.48
CA ASP A 47 -7.28 3.94 -19.90
C ASP A 47 -8.73 3.98 -20.40
N GLU A 48 -8.93 3.73 -21.69
CA GLU A 48 -10.26 3.75 -22.33
C GLU A 48 -11.24 2.74 -21.70
N ASN A 49 -10.73 1.72 -21.00
CA ASN A 49 -11.49 0.71 -20.29
C ASN A 49 -11.58 0.98 -18.78
N SER A 50 -11.16 2.18 -18.35
CA SER A 50 -11.08 2.60 -16.95
C SER A 50 -10.13 1.76 -16.09
N PHE A 51 -9.15 1.07 -16.67
CA PHE A 51 -8.11 0.40 -15.88
C PHE A 51 -7.09 1.39 -15.36
N TYR A 52 -6.64 1.12 -14.15
CA TYR A 52 -5.60 1.90 -13.51
C TYR A 52 -4.23 1.66 -14.17
N HIS A 53 -3.50 2.73 -14.47
CA HIS A 53 -2.10 2.67 -14.91
C HIS A 53 -1.23 3.61 -14.07
N HIS A 54 -0.13 3.06 -13.52
CA HIS A 54 0.92 3.86 -12.88
C HIS A 54 2.10 4.06 -13.84
N PRO A 55 2.71 5.27 -13.94
CA PRO A 55 3.85 5.55 -14.82
C PRO A 55 5.08 4.65 -14.59
N ALA A 56 5.28 4.17 -13.36
CA ALA A 56 6.34 3.19 -13.05
C ALA A 56 6.20 1.86 -13.81
N TRP A 57 5.04 1.58 -14.41
CA TRP A 57 4.82 0.40 -15.22
C TRP A 57 5.24 0.62 -16.67
N THR A 58 6.21 -0.16 -17.14
CA THR A 58 6.74 -0.06 -18.52
C THR A 58 5.68 -0.28 -19.61
N ARG A 59 4.57 -0.96 -19.28
CA ARG A 59 3.44 -1.20 -20.18
C ARG A 59 2.14 -1.05 -19.41
N ARG A 60 1.14 -0.47 -20.08
CA ARG A 60 -0.25 -0.48 -19.63
C ARG A 60 -0.68 -1.91 -19.33
N TRP A 61 -1.43 -2.07 -18.24
CA TRP A 61 -1.95 -3.37 -17.89
C TRP A 61 -3.09 -3.73 -18.84
N SER A 62 -3.10 -4.98 -19.30
CA SER A 62 -4.20 -5.54 -20.06
C SER A 62 -4.21 -7.05 -19.85
N HIS A 63 -5.40 -7.64 -19.88
CA HIS A 63 -5.57 -9.06 -19.75
C HIS A 63 -6.79 -9.52 -20.56
N PRO A 64 -6.68 -10.58 -21.38
CA PRO A 64 -7.77 -11.02 -22.26
C PRO A 64 -9.04 -11.42 -21.50
N ASP A 65 -8.89 -11.95 -20.28
CA ASP A 65 -10.04 -12.31 -19.44
C ASP A 65 -10.67 -11.13 -18.68
N PHE A 66 -10.06 -9.94 -18.72
CA PHE A 66 -10.55 -8.76 -18.03
C PHE A 66 -11.14 -7.73 -18.98
N THR A 67 -11.57 -8.11 -20.20
CA THR A 67 -12.44 -7.22 -20.99
C THR A 67 -13.87 -7.25 -20.45
N GLU A 68 -14.66 -6.22 -20.75
CA GLU A 68 -16.06 -6.17 -20.31
C GLU A 68 -16.85 -7.41 -20.77
N GLU A 69 -16.62 -7.86 -22.01
CA GLU A 69 -17.24 -9.07 -22.55
C GLU A 69 -16.77 -10.34 -21.83
N ALA A 70 -15.47 -10.44 -21.54
CA ALA A 70 -14.90 -11.60 -20.86
C ALA A 70 -15.40 -11.71 -19.41
N MET A 71 -15.44 -10.59 -18.69
CA MET A 71 -15.97 -10.54 -17.32
C MET A 71 -17.45 -10.89 -17.27
N ARG A 72 -18.27 -10.39 -18.21
CA ARG A 72 -19.68 -10.81 -18.34
C ARG A 72 -19.82 -12.29 -18.70
N ALA A 73 -18.86 -12.86 -19.42
CA ALA A 73 -18.87 -14.29 -19.74
C ALA A 73 -18.54 -15.17 -18.53
N TRP A 74 -17.87 -14.65 -17.50
CA TRP A 74 -17.58 -15.39 -16.27
C TRP A 74 -18.84 -15.92 -15.60
N GLU A 75 -19.96 -15.17 -15.62
CA GLU A 75 -21.24 -15.60 -15.05
C GLU A 75 -21.75 -16.95 -15.59
N LYS A 76 -21.32 -17.32 -16.79
CA LYS A 76 -21.70 -18.57 -17.46
C LYS A 76 -20.71 -19.71 -17.18
N MET A 77 -19.58 -19.43 -16.54
CA MET A 77 -18.55 -20.41 -16.26
C MET A 77 -18.94 -21.28 -15.05
N PRO A 78 -18.65 -22.59 -15.08
CA PRO A 78 -18.97 -23.50 -13.97
C PRO A 78 -18.40 -23.05 -12.62
N TRP A 79 -17.21 -22.45 -12.61
CA TRP A 79 -16.55 -22.00 -11.38
C TRP A 79 -17.22 -20.78 -10.72
N TYR A 80 -17.93 -19.95 -11.49
CA TYR A 80 -18.51 -18.69 -11.00
C TYR A 80 -19.67 -18.93 -10.02
N GLY A 81 -20.42 -20.02 -10.22
CA GLY A 81 -21.52 -20.40 -9.34
C GLY A 81 -21.10 -20.84 -7.93
N HIS A 82 -19.83 -21.23 -7.71
CA HIS A 82 -19.37 -21.75 -6.42
C HIS A 82 -19.02 -20.63 -5.44
N SER A 83 -19.91 -20.31 -4.49
CA SER A 83 -19.68 -19.29 -3.47
C SER A 83 -18.81 -19.77 -2.31
N GLY A 84 -18.19 -18.83 -1.61
CA GLY A 84 -17.37 -19.11 -0.43
C GLY A 84 -15.90 -19.40 -0.73
N ARG A 85 -15.42 -19.01 -1.92
CA ARG A 85 -13.99 -18.89 -2.24
C ARG A 85 -13.67 -17.43 -2.38
N LEU A 86 -12.72 -16.93 -1.57
CA LEU A 86 -12.37 -15.52 -1.53
C LEU A 86 -11.94 -15.00 -2.91
N ALA A 87 -11.19 -15.78 -3.68
CA ALA A 87 -10.78 -15.38 -5.03
C ALA A 87 -11.98 -15.20 -5.98
N ARG A 88 -12.96 -16.11 -5.92
CA ARG A 88 -14.18 -16.00 -6.71
C ARG A 88 -15.02 -14.81 -6.25
N ASP A 89 -15.23 -14.66 -4.95
CA ASP A 89 -16.05 -13.60 -4.37
C ASP A 89 -15.43 -12.23 -4.67
N PHE A 90 -14.09 -12.15 -4.63
CA PHE A 90 -13.37 -10.99 -5.10
C PHE A 90 -13.66 -10.70 -6.58
N LEU A 91 -13.57 -11.68 -7.48
CA LEU A 91 -13.84 -11.46 -8.91
C LEU A 91 -15.29 -11.03 -9.18
N SER A 92 -16.27 -11.53 -8.41
CA SER A 92 -17.68 -11.13 -8.59
C SER A 92 -17.99 -9.73 -8.07
N ASP A 93 -17.32 -9.33 -6.99
CA ASP A 93 -17.65 -8.09 -6.27
C ASP A 93 -16.73 -6.92 -6.67
N THR A 94 -15.82 -7.11 -7.62
CA THR A 94 -14.83 -6.12 -8.03
C THR A 94 -15.24 -5.45 -9.34
N MET A 95 -15.21 -4.11 -9.36
CA MET A 95 -15.50 -3.35 -10.56
C MET A 95 -14.31 -3.44 -11.52
N PRO A 96 -14.51 -3.35 -12.85
CA PRO A 96 -13.42 -3.31 -13.81
C PRO A 96 -12.32 -2.30 -13.46
N SER A 97 -12.69 -1.12 -12.96
CA SER A 97 -11.77 -0.05 -12.57
C SER A 97 -10.88 -0.35 -11.37
N ASP A 98 -11.18 -1.40 -10.61
CA ASP A 98 -10.35 -1.87 -9.51
C ASP A 98 -9.23 -2.80 -9.99
N PHE A 99 -9.22 -3.15 -11.28
CA PHE A 99 -8.16 -3.93 -11.92
C PHE A 99 -7.12 -3.05 -12.66
N PRO A 100 -5.85 -3.50 -12.70
CA PRO A 100 -5.30 -4.59 -11.88
C PRO A 100 -5.37 -4.24 -10.40
N TRP A 101 -5.40 -5.22 -9.51
CA TRP A 101 -5.40 -5.02 -8.06
C TRP A 101 -3.98 -5.12 -7.50
N GLY A 102 -3.73 -4.65 -6.29
CA GLY A 102 -2.41 -4.73 -5.65
C GLY A 102 -2.12 -3.55 -4.75
N TYR A 103 -1.00 -3.58 -4.03
CA TYR A 103 -0.64 -2.55 -3.06
C TYR A 103 0.15 -1.41 -3.69
N VAL A 104 0.09 -0.24 -3.04
CA VAL A 104 1.15 0.77 -3.18
C VAL A 104 2.23 0.42 -2.16
N ILE A 105 3.46 0.23 -2.63
CA ILE A 105 4.60 -0.23 -1.84
C ILE A 105 5.69 0.85 -1.89
N TYR A 106 6.01 1.42 -0.74
CA TYR A 106 7.13 2.33 -0.55
C TYR A 106 8.38 1.54 -0.17
N ARG A 107 9.40 1.61 -1.03
CA ARG A 107 10.74 1.16 -0.67
C ARG A 107 11.45 2.30 0.05
N THR A 108 11.89 2.07 1.29
CA THR A 108 12.53 3.12 2.12
C THR A 108 13.97 2.81 2.50
N VAL A 109 14.58 1.82 1.83
CA VAL A 109 15.91 1.31 2.16
C VAL A 109 16.76 1.05 0.91
N TYR A 110 17.93 1.71 0.82
CA TYR A 110 18.77 1.70 -0.38
C TYR A 110 20.27 1.51 -0.11
N THR A 111 20.60 0.65 0.85
CA THR A 111 21.97 0.17 1.05
C THR A 111 22.38 -0.77 -0.09
N ALA A 112 23.68 -0.93 -0.32
CA ALA A 112 24.17 -1.84 -1.38
C ALA A 112 23.78 -3.31 -1.14
N GLU A 113 23.52 -3.68 0.12
CA GLU A 113 22.98 -4.98 0.49
C GLU A 113 21.47 -5.04 0.21
N SER A 114 20.71 -4.01 0.61
CA SER A 114 19.27 -3.97 0.37
C SER A 114 18.93 -3.98 -1.12
N ASP A 115 19.73 -3.34 -1.97
CA ASP A 115 19.58 -3.38 -3.44
C ASP A 115 19.66 -4.81 -4.00
N LYS A 116 20.52 -5.66 -3.42
CA LYS A 116 20.65 -7.07 -3.84
C LYS A 116 19.50 -7.92 -3.31
N LEU A 117 19.03 -7.63 -2.11
CA LEU A 117 17.97 -8.38 -1.45
C LEU A 117 16.57 -8.00 -1.92
N TRP A 118 16.36 -6.77 -2.40
CA TRP A 118 15.08 -6.26 -2.84
C TRP A 118 14.32 -7.18 -3.82
N PRO A 119 14.91 -7.61 -4.97
CA PRO A 119 14.19 -8.49 -5.89
C PRO A 119 13.82 -9.84 -5.26
N LEU A 120 14.64 -10.36 -4.33
CA LEU A 120 14.37 -11.61 -3.63
C LEU A 120 13.21 -11.45 -2.64
N ALA A 121 13.15 -10.32 -1.95
CA ALA A 121 12.07 -10.02 -1.02
C ALA A 121 10.74 -9.84 -1.74
N MET A 122 10.72 -9.09 -2.84
CA MET A 122 9.51 -8.92 -3.66
C MET A 122 9.02 -10.24 -4.24
N ALA A 123 9.91 -11.07 -4.79
CA ALA A 123 9.55 -12.40 -5.27
C ALA A 123 8.98 -13.29 -4.14
N LYS A 124 9.53 -13.19 -2.93
CA LYS A 124 9.03 -13.93 -1.77
C LYS A 124 7.65 -13.42 -1.32
N LEU A 125 7.43 -12.11 -1.26
CA LEU A 125 6.10 -11.52 -0.98
C LEU A 125 5.05 -12.04 -1.97
N THR A 126 5.33 -11.99 -3.27
CA THR A 126 4.41 -12.52 -4.30
C THR A 126 4.11 -14.01 -4.09
N ARG A 127 5.11 -14.82 -3.72
CA ARG A 127 4.90 -16.24 -3.41
C ARG A 127 3.97 -16.44 -2.22
N PHE A 128 4.15 -15.68 -1.13
CA PHE A 128 3.27 -15.76 0.04
C PHE A 128 1.84 -15.37 -0.31
N LEU A 129 1.67 -14.28 -1.06
CA LEU A 129 0.37 -13.80 -1.53
C LEU A 129 -0.33 -14.86 -2.40
N ASN A 130 0.36 -15.42 -3.39
CA ASN A 130 -0.18 -16.47 -4.26
C ASN A 130 -0.58 -17.72 -3.47
N TYR A 131 0.23 -18.10 -2.48
CA TYR A 131 -0.09 -19.22 -1.60
C TYR A 131 -1.33 -18.97 -0.75
N GLU A 132 -1.54 -17.75 -0.24
CA GLU A 132 -2.76 -17.36 0.46
C GLU A 132 -3.99 -17.44 -0.45
N ILE A 133 -3.88 -16.90 -1.67
CA ILE A 133 -4.97 -16.93 -2.66
C ILE A 133 -5.41 -18.37 -2.92
N GLU A 134 -4.47 -19.32 -2.97
CA GLU A 134 -4.73 -20.74 -3.19
C GLU A 134 -5.25 -21.52 -1.97
N GLN A 135 -5.30 -20.94 -0.77
CA GLN A 135 -5.70 -21.69 0.43
C GLN A 135 -7.12 -22.25 0.30
N ASP A 136 -8.06 -21.45 -0.21
CA ASP A 136 -9.45 -21.87 -0.35
C ASP A 136 -9.62 -23.03 -1.35
N LEU A 137 -8.78 -23.10 -2.38
CA LEU A 137 -8.72 -24.21 -3.33
C LEU A 137 -8.12 -25.47 -2.71
N ARG A 138 -7.12 -25.32 -1.84
CA ARG A 138 -6.45 -26.43 -1.13
C ARG A 138 -7.31 -26.99 0.01
N GLY A 139 -8.23 -26.18 0.53
CA GLY A 139 -9.18 -26.56 1.58
C GLY A 139 -10.16 -27.64 1.09
N ARG A 140 -10.34 -28.70 1.89
CA ARG A 140 -11.30 -29.77 1.60
C ARG A 140 -12.73 -29.30 1.87
N SER A 141 -13.37 -28.70 0.88
CA SER A 141 -14.83 -28.59 0.88
C SER A 141 -15.36 -28.94 -0.50
N GLU A 142 -16.03 -30.09 -0.60
CA GLU A 142 -16.72 -30.56 -1.82
C GLU A 142 -17.69 -29.51 -2.38
N CYS A 143 -18.14 -28.57 -1.54
CA CYS A 143 -19.08 -27.50 -1.89
C CYS A 143 -18.44 -26.29 -2.61
N ARG A 144 -17.11 -26.17 -2.64
CA ARG A 144 -16.41 -24.97 -3.16
C ARG A 144 -15.92 -25.09 -4.61
N GLY A 145 -16.06 -26.27 -5.21
CA GLY A 145 -15.54 -26.57 -6.54
C GLY A 145 -14.01 -26.68 -6.59
N THR A 146 -13.48 -27.40 -7.58
CA THR A 146 -12.04 -27.70 -7.69
C THR A 146 -11.34 -26.99 -8.85
N ASP A 147 -12.08 -26.18 -9.60
CA ASP A 147 -11.53 -25.43 -10.73
C ASP A 147 -10.63 -24.29 -10.21
N PRO A 148 -9.33 -24.27 -10.53
CA PRO A 148 -8.37 -23.27 -10.04
C PRO A 148 -8.48 -21.90 -10.75
N ARG A 149 -9.36 -21.76 -11.74
CA ARG A 149 -9.42 -20.55 -12.56
C ARG A 149 -9.64 -19.25 -11.78
N PRO A 150 -10.48 -19.19 -10.72
CA PRO A 150 -10.63 -17.98 -9.93
C PRO A 150 -9.31 -17.49 -9.32
N GLU A 151 -8.54 -18.38 -8.68
CA GLU A 151 -7.26 -18.03 -8.06
C GLU A 151 -6.25 -17.61 -9.12
N GLN A 152 -6.21 -18.30 -10.26
CA GLN A 152 -5.34 -17.92 -11.39
C GLN A 152 -5.65 -16.51 -11.88
N LEU A 153 -6.92 -16.17 -12.11
CA LEU A 153 -7.32 -14.83 -12.54
C LEU A 153 -6.95 -13.76 -11.51
N VAL A 154 -7.13 -14.04 -10.22
CA VAL A 154 -6.70 -13.14 -9.15
C VAL A 154 -5.18 -12.96 -9.16
N GLN A 155 -4.40 -14.03 -9.27
CA GLN A 155 -2.94 -13.94 -9.36
C GLN A 155 -2.47 -13.21 -10.63
N GLU A 156 -3.09 -13.47 -11.79
CA GLU A 156 -2.79 -12.85 -13.09
C GLU A 156 -3.08 -11.35 -13.11
N SER A 157 -4.09 -10.91 -12.36
CA SER A 157 -4.47 -9.51 -12.22
C SER A 157 -3.76 -8.76 -11.10
N HIS A 158 -2.88 -9.43 -10.34
CA HIS A 158 -2.09 -8.81 -9.29
C HIS A 158 -0.96 -7.95 -9.86
N ARG A 159 -0.94 -6.67 -9.50
CA ARG A 159 0.07 -5.69 -9.88
C ARG A 159 0.22 -4.59 -8.84
N ASP A 160 1.33 -4.67 -8.10
CA ASP A 160 1.75 -3.63 -7.16
C ASP A 160 2.27 -2.38 -7.88
N VAL A 161 2.12 -1.24 -7.21
CA VAL A 161 2.79 0.02 -7.53
C VAL A 161 3.98 0.15 -6.58
N VAL A 162 5.19 0.19 -7.11
CA VAL A 162 6.40 0.34 -6.29
C VAL A 162 6.94 1.76 -6.44
N ILE A 163 6.86 2.51 -5.35
CA ILE A 163 7.41 3.86 -5.18
C ILE A 163 8.86 3.71 -4.70
N SER A 164 9.83 4.09 -5.52
CA SER A 164 11.23 3.67 -5.32
C SER A 164 12.34 4.64 -5.77
N ASP A 165 12.04 5.92 -5.96
CA ASP A 165 13.05 6.95 -6.14
C ASP A 165 13.94 7.09 -4.89
N LYS A 166 15.18 6.58 -4.99
CA LYS A 166 16.16 6.62 -3.91
C LYS A 166 16.39 8.03 -3.37
N GLN A 167 16.33 9.06 -4.20
CA GLN A 167 16.60 10.44 -3.75
C GLN A 167 15.50 10.96 -2.82
N CYS A 168 14.27 10.46 -2.97
CA CYS A 168 13.12 10.86 -2.19
C CYS A 168 12.89 9.95 -0.98
N TRP A 169 13.17 8.65 -1.10
CA TRP A 169 12.67 7.65 -0.14
C TRP A 169 13.72 6.99 0.74
N ASP A 170 15.02 7.22 0.52
CA ASP A 170 16.06 6.59 1.36
C ASP A 170 15.97 7.06 2.82
N GLY A 171 15.63 6.12 3.72
CA GLY A 171 15.41 6.41 5.14
C GLY A 171 14.10 7.17 5.43
N ALA A 172 13.16 7.26 4.48
CA ALA A 172 11.90 7.95 4.71
C ALA A 172 11.10 7.32 5.86
N GLY A 173 10.60 8.17 6.76
CA GLY A 173 9.78 7.77 7.91
C GLY A 173 8.29 7.62 7.58
N ILE A 174 7.54 7.09 8.55
CA ILE A 174 6.09 6.84 8.45
C ILE A 174 5.32 8.12 8.07
N GLU A 175 5.65 9.26 8.69
CA GLU A 175 4.97 10.53 8.42
C GLU A 175 5.16 11.03 6.98
N GLN A 176 6.36 10.86 6.43
CA GLN A 176 6.66 11.24 5.04
C GLN A 176 5.90 10.36 4.05
N VAL A 177 5.90 9.05 4.28
CA VAL A 177 5.13 8.08 3.49
C VAL A 177 3.63 8.37 3.59
N ARG A 178 3.12 8.64 4.80
CA ARG A 178 1.70 8.97 5.02
C ARG A 178 1.28 10.20 4.24
N GLN A 179 2.05 11.29 4.34
CA GLN A 179 1.74 12.55 3.66
C GLN A 179 1.71 12.35 2.14
N HIS A 180 2.73 11.69 1.59
CA HIS A 180 2.77 11.42 0.16
C HIS A 180 1.63 10.50 -0.29
N PHE A 181 1.33 9.45 0.47
CA PHE A 181 0.24 8.55 0.13
C PHE A 181 -1.13 9.25 0.20
N ALA A 182 -1.33 10.14 1.16
CA ALA A 182 -2.52 11.00 1.21
C ALA A 182 -2.63 11.89 -0.03
N ASP A 183 -1.54 12.52 -0.46
CA ASP A 183 -1.49 13.35 -1.67
C ASP A 183 -1.74 12.55 -2.94
N TYR A 184 -1.12 11.38 -3.03
CA TYR A 184 -1.31 10.42 -4.10
C TYR A 184 -2.78 10.04 -4.25
N ARG A 185 -3.45 9.66 -3.16
CA ARG A 185 -4.88 9.33 -3.15
C ARG A 185 -5.78 10.50 -3.57
N ARG A 186 -5.49 11.71 -3.09
CA ARG A 186 -6.27 12.91 -3.45
C ARG A 186 -6.18 13.22 -4.95
N LYS A 187 -5.02 12.96 -5.55
CA LYS A 187 -4.77 13.25 -6.97
C LYS A 187 -5.32 12.17 -7.90
N THR A 188 -5.30 10.89 -7.51
CA THR A 188 -5.77 9.79 -8.37
C THR A 188 -7.28 9.75 -8.55
N LYS A 189 -8.07 10.41 -7.70
CA LYS A 189 -9.56 10.43 -7.69
C LYS A 189 -10.28 9.07 -7.65
N ILE A 190 -9.55 7.96 -7.79
CA ILE A 190 -9.97 6.58 -7.60
C ILE A 190 -9.98 6.27 -6.10
N GLY A 191 -11.00 5.56 -5.63
CA GLY A 191 -11.18 5.27 -4.20
C GLY A 191 -11.80 6.40 -3.38
N VAL A 192 -12.15 7.55 -3.99
CA VAL A 192 -12.87 8.65 -3.32
C VAL A 192 -14.26 8.22 -2.81
N TYR A 193 -14.85 7.19 -3.43
CA TYR A 193 -16.13 6.59 -3.04
C TYR A 193 -15.97 5.24 -2.30
N GLY A 194 -14.75 4.87 -1.89
CA GLY A 194 -14.42 3.57 -1.31
C GLY A 194 -14.31 2.43 -2.33
N GLY A 195 -13.91 1.24 -1.88
CA GLY A 195 -14.03 -0.03 -2.63
C GLY A 195 -12.75 -0.62 -3.24
N SER A 196 -11.67 0.16 -3.35
CA SER A 196 -10.39 -0.30 -3.90
C SER A 196 -9.33 -0.42 -2.81
N GLY A 197 -9.01 -1.66 -2.42
CA GLY A 197 -8.06 -1.97 -1.33
C GLY A 197 -6.68 -1.33 -1.50
N ARG A 198 -6.26 -1.04 -2.73
CA ARG A 198 -5.01 -0.32 -3.07
C ARG A 198 -4.90 1.04 -2.39
N PHE A 199 -6.02 1.75 -2.23
CA PHE A 199 -6.03 3.13 -1.79
C PHE A 199 -6.49 3.30 -0.35
N GLU A 200 -6.63 2.21 0.42
CA GLU A 200 -7.03 2.29 1.83
C GLU A 200 -5.82 2.40 2.75
N ALA A 201 -4.75 1.66 2.44
CA ALA A 201 -3.47 1.74 3.13
C ALA A 201 -2.33 1.39 2.17
N CYS A 202 -1.10 1.81 2.50
CA CYS A 202 0.09 1.48 1.72
C CYS A 202 1.10 0.67 2.53
N ILE A 203 1.83 -0.19 1.84
CA ILE A 203 2.92 -0.98 2.41
C ILE A 203 4.18 -0.12 2.45
N MET A 204 4.87 -0.14 3.59
CA MET A 204 6.21 0.41 3.75
C MET A 204 7.18 -0.73 4.01
N ILE A 205 8.24 -0.81 3.20
CA ILE A 205 9.34 -1.76 3.39
C ILE A 205 10.59 -0.97 3.76
N ASP A 206 10.92 -1.00 5.04
CA ASP A 206 12.17 -0.53 5.63
C ASP A 206 13.21 -1.65 5.71
N GLU A 207 14.42 -1.35 6.20
CA GLU A 207 15.51 -2.32 6.37
C GLU A 207 15.06 -3.52 7.20
N ARG A 208 14.26 -3.28 8.24
CA ARG A 208 13.74 -4.32 9.12
C ARG A 208 12.77 -5.25 8.40
N SER A 209 11.78 -4.70 7.73
CA SER A 209 10.78 -5.44 6.96
C SER A 209 11.48 -6.29 5.89
N LEU A 210 12.44 -5.69 5.17
CA LEU A 210 13.24 -6.37 4.16
C LEU A 210 13.99 -7.58 4.74
N ARG A 211 14.73 -7.39 5.84
CA ARG A 211 15.44 -8.49 6.52
C ARG A 211 14.48 -9.57 6.99
N SER A 212 13.33 -9.20 7.54
CA SER A 212 12.33 -10.15 8.03
C SER A 212 11.76 -11.01 6.90
N ILE A 213 11.48 -10.42 5.74
CA ILE A 213 11.01 -11.13 4.55
C ILE A 213 12.10 -12.11 4.08
N ILE A 214 13.34 -11.65 3.94
CA ILE A 214 14.45 -12.51 3.48
C ILE A 214 14.69 -13.68 4.44
N ALA A 215 14.66 -13.44 5.75
CA ALA A 215 14.84 -14.47 6.78
C ALA A 215 13.65 -15.44 6.90
N ALA A 216 12.47 -15.07 6.39
CA ALA A 216 11.29 -15.92 6.45
C ALA A 216 11.56 -17.27 5.77
N PRO A 217 11.19 -18.40 6.39
CA PRO A 217 11.27 -19.69 5.73
C PRO A 217 10.41 -19.71 4.48
N ASP A 218 10.74 -20.61 3.56
CA ASP A 218 9.88 -20.89 2.44
C ASP A 218 8.57 -21.53 2.90
N ILE A 219 7.54 -21.33 2.08
CA ILE A 219 6.14 -21.70 2.34
C ILE A 219 5.94 -23.17 2.73
N GLU A 220 6.86 -24.06 2.34
CA GLU A 220 6.79 -25.49 2.64
C GLU A 220 7.09 -25.81 4.12
N ASP A 221 7.81 -24.93 4.84
CA ASP A 221 8.17 -25.10 6.25
C ASP A 221 7.17 -24.40 7.19
N ARG A 222 5.89 -24.80 7.05
CA ARG A 222 4.69 -24.19 7.65
C ARG A 222 4.67 -24.11 9.18
N PHE A 223 5.56 -24.84 9.85
CA PHE A 223 5.56 -25.01 11.30
C PHE A 223 6.64 -24.19 12.01
N ARG A 224 7.52 -23.49 11.28
CA ARG A 224 8.49 -22.56 11.86
C ARG A 224 8.03 -21.13 11.61
N GLY A 225 7.52 -20.51 12.68
CA GLY A 225 6.94 -19.17 12.71
C GLY A 225 7.65 -18.16 11.80
N ALA A 226 7.10 -17.92 10.62
CA ALA A 226 7.50 -16.81 9.78
C ALA A 226 6.89 -15.54 10.35
N HIS A 227 7.61 -14.86 11.24
CA HIS A 227 7.29 -13.55 11.80
C HIS A 227 7.61 -12.40 10.82
N ALA A 228 7.71 -12.71 9.52
CA ALA A 228 7.99 -11.71 8.52
C ALA A 228 6.82 -10.74 8.42
N CYS A 229 7.15 -9.46 8.56
CA CYS A 229 6.17 -8.40 8.59
C CYS A 229 6.59 -7.27 7.64
N VAL A 230 5.58 -6.55 7.17
CA VAL A 230 5.75 -5.25 6.53
C VAL A 230 5.08 -4.18 7.37
N GLY A 231 5.48 -2.92 7.22
CA GLY A 231 4.74 -1.79 7.75
C GLY A 231 3.52 -1.50 6.87
N MET A 232 2.41 -1.15 7.49
CA MET A 232 1.20 -0.68 6.82
C MET A 232 0.85 0.71 7.35
N VAL A 233 0.71 1.66 6.43
CA VAL A 233 0.47 3.08 6.74
C VAL A 233 -0.89 3.49 6.23
N ASP A 234 -1.70 4.03 7.13
CA ASP A 234 -3.00 4.60 6.82
C ASP A 234 -2.84 6.05 6.36
N GLY A 235 -3.17 6.30 5.08
CA GLY A 235 -3.14 7.64 4.48
C GLY A 235 -4.31 8.54 4.87
N THR A 236 -5.32 8.01 5.55
CA THR A 236 -6.46 8.78 6.09
C THR A 236 -6.27 9.20 7.55
N TYR A 237 -5.26 8.67 8.22
CA TYR A 237 -5.05 8.94 9.64
C TYR A 237 -4.77 10.41 9.91
N ASP A 238 -5.53 10.97 10.85
CA ASP A 238 -5.40 12.33 11.34
C ASP A 238 -5.08 12.28 12.85
N PRO A 239 -3.86 12.69 13.27
CA PRO A 239 -3.48 12.67 14.69
C PRO A 239 -4.29 13.64 15.56
N GLU A 240 -4.98 14.62 14.97
CA GLU A 240 -5.82 15.58 15.70
C GLU A 240 -7.21 15.02 16.04
N ARG A 241 -7.57 13.86 15.46
CA ARG A 241 -8.86 13.20 15.70
C ARG A 241 -8.90 12.64 17.13
N LYS A 242 -9.97 12.94 17.87
CA LYS A 242 -10.08 12.64 19.31
C LYS A 242 -10.81 11.35 19.66
N ASP A 243 -11.38 10.68 18.68
CA ASP A 243 -12.25 9.51 18.86
C ASP A 243 -11.48 8.21 19.16
N ASN A 244 -10.23 8.09 18.71
CA ASN A 244 -9.40 6.91 18.93
C ASN A 244 -7.91 7.28 19.11
N GLN A 245 -7.53 7.65 20.33
CA GLN A 245 -6.15 8.03 20.66
C GLN A 245 -5.16 6.85 20.70
N GLU A 246 -5.66 5.60 20.69
CA GLU A 246 -4.81 4.40 20.70
C GLU A 246 -4.35 4.01 19.28
N TYR A 247 -5.09 4.44 18.25
CA TYR A 247 -4.73 4.20 16.86
C TYR A 247 -3.75 5.25 16.37
N SER A 248 -2.61 4.82 15.83
CA SER A 248 -1.53 5.69 15.34
C SER A 248 -1.47 5.83 13.82
N GLY A 249 -2.44 5.27 13.10
CA GLY A 249 -2.39 5.21 11.64
C GLY A 249 -1.29 4.28 11.10
N PHE A 250 -0.75 3.40 11.94
CA PHE A 250 0.32 2.47 11.58
C PHE A 250 0.13 1.12 12.27
N MET A 251 0.36 0.05 11.51
CA MET A 251 0.47 -1.31 12.05
C MET A 251 1.52 -2.10 11.28
N ARG A 252 2.06 -3.15 11.89
CA ARG A 252 2.77 -4.20 11.15
C ARG A 252 1.79 -5.24 10.66
N VAL A 253 2.10 -5.89 9.55
CA VAL A 253 1.25 -6.91 8.94
C VAL A 253 2.11 -8.12 8.62
N LYS A 254 1.70 -9.30 9.11
CA LYS A 254 2.35 -10.55 8.71
C LYS A 254 2.15 -10.78 7.22
N ILE A 255 3.22 -11.11 6.50
CA ILE A 255 3.16 -11.26 5.04
C ILE A 255 2.25 -12.41 4.58
N ARG A 256 1.90 -13.33 5.50
CA ARG A 256 1.01 -14.48 5.29
C ARG A 256 -0.48 -14.19 5.49
N VAL A 257 -0.85 -12.92 5.68
CA VAL A 257 -2.25 -12.48 5.71
C VAL A 257 -2.49 -11.28 4.79
N LEU A 258 -1.61 -11.03 3.82
CA LEU A 258 -1.71 -9.86 2.93
C LEU A 258 -2.92 -9.99 2.01
N TRP A 259 -3.19 -11.18 1.47
CA TRP A 259 -4.37 -11.35 0.62
C TRP A 259 -5.66 -11.10 1.41
N TRP A 260 -5.73 -11.69 2.61
CA TRP A 260 -6.87 -11.49 3.50
C TRP A 260 -7.06 -10.02 3.88
N LEU A 261 -5.96 -9.32 4.20
CA LEU A 261 -6.01 -7.90 4.54
C LEU A 261 -6.50 -7.05 3.36
N TYR A 262 -6.02 -7.31 2.14
CA TYR A 262 -6.47 -6.60 0.94
C TYR A 262 -7.98 -6.66 0.78
N ILE A 263 -8.56 -7.85 0.93
CA ILE A 263 -10.02 -8.05 0.86
C ILE A 263 -10.76 -7.26 1.95
N ASN A 264 -10.27 -7.29 3.19
CA ASN A 264 -10.93 -6.58 4.29
C ASN A 264 -10.88 -5.07 4.11
N LEU A 265 -9.75 -4.54 3.64
CA LEU A 265 -9.59 -3.11 3.38
C LEU A 265 -10.63 -2.57 2.39
N ARG A 266 -11.13 -3.38 1.45
CA ARG A 266 -12.19 -2.96 0.52
C ARG A 266 -13.50 -2.55 1.21
N SER A 267 -13.72 -3.00 2.44
CA SER A 267 -14.98 -2.81 3.16
C SER A 267 -14.84 -2.17 4.54
N ARG A 268 -13.62 -2.12 5.08
CA ARG A 268 -13.34 -1.63 6.43
C ARG A 268 -12.07 -0.79 6.42
N PRO A 269 -12.06 0.39 7.06
CA PRO A 269 -10.85 1.20 7.17
C PRO A 269 -9.77 0.46 7.96
N MET A 270 -8.50 0.81 7.74
CA MET A 270 -7.38 0.19 8.45
C MET A 270 -7.53 0.27 9.97
N GLU A 271 -8.08 1.37 10.48
CA GLU A 271 -8.37 1.57 11.91
C GLU A 271 -9.21 0.46 12.54
N GLU A 272 -10.22 -0.04 11.82
CA GLU A 272 -11.12 -1.09 12.28
C GLU A 272 -10.48 -2.48 12.27
N LEU A 273 -9.42 -2.64 11.49
CA LEU A 273 -8.66 -3.89 11.34
C LEU A 273 -7.42 -3.90 12.23
N CYS A 274 -6.92 -2.71 12.59
CA CYS A 274 -5.74 -2.53 13.41
C CYS A 274 -5.98 -3.10 14.82
N PRO A 275 -5.16 -4.07 15.27
CA PRO A 275 -5.25 -4.57 16.63
C PRO A 275 -4.97 -3.47 17.67
N SER A 276 -5.62 -3.54 18.83
CA SER A 276 -5.26 -2.67 19.96
C SER A 276 -3.88 -3.05 20.50
N ALA A 277 -3.02 -2.06 20.71
CA ALA A 277 -1.70 -2.24 21.31
C ALA A 277 -1.54 -1.34 22.54
N PRO A 278 -0.88 -1.81 23.63
CA PRO A 278 -0.51 -0.93 24.73
C PRO A 278 0.47 0.16 24.28
N PRO A 279 0.53 1.31 24.99
CA PRO A 279 1.49 2.37 24.68
C PRO A 279 2.93 1.85 24.60
N GLY A 280 3.67 2.28 23.59
CA GLY A 280 5.05 1.85 23.33
C GLY A 280 5.17 0.53 22.54
N PHE A 281 4.06 -0.13 22.21
CA PHE A 281 4.04 -1.29 21.34
C PHE A 281 3.41 -0.96 19.98
N ILE A 282 3.88 -1.67 18.95
CA ILE A 282 3.38 -1.59 17.59
C ILE A 282 2.38 -2.73 17.38
N PRO A 283 1.14 -2.45 16.96
CA PRO A 283 0.16 -3.48 16.67
C PRO A 283 0.57 -4.30 15.45
N VAL A 284 0.33 -5.61 15.49
CA VAL A 284 0.65 -6.55 14.41
C VAL A 284 -0.60 -7.29 13.97
N TYR A 285 -1.06 -7.00 12.76
CA TYR A 285 -2.14 -7.73 12.11
C TYR A 285 -1.67 -9.12 11.65
N ASP A 286 -2.37 -10.15 12.11
CA ASP A 286 -2.08 -11.55 11.84
C ASP A 286 -3.29 -12.33 11.28
N GLY A 287 -4.35 -11.62 10.89
CA GLY A 287 -5.63 -12.17 10.42
C GLY A 287 -6.61 -12.55 11.53
N GLY A 288 -6.24 -12.41 12.81
CA GLY A 288 -7.05 -12.79 13.96
C GLY A 288 -7.16 -11.69 15.01
N TYR A 289 -6.81 -12.03 16.25
CA TYR A 289 -6.87 -11.10 17.39
C TYR A 289 -5.71 -10.08 17.42
N GLY A 290 -4.71 -10.27 16.56
CA GLY A 290 -3.51 -9.45 16.53
C GLY A 290 -2.47 -9.83 17.58
N GLU A 291 -1.24 -9.44 17.29
CA GLU A 291 -0.09 -9.50 18.20
C GLU A 291 0.43 -8.08 18.44
N VAL A 292 1.41 -7.93 19.32
CA VAL A 292 2.14 -6.67 19.47
C VAL A 292 3.64 -6.91 19.36
N GLN A 293 4.36 -5.90 18.90
CA GLN A 293 5.81 -5.92 18.78
C GLN A 293 6.42 -4.68 19.44
N ASP A 294 7.60 -4.82 20.03
CA ASP A 294 8.38 -3.66 20.46
C ASP A 294 9.08 -2.97 19.25
N GLU A 295 9.85 -1.92 19.52
CA GLU A 295 10.61 -1.20 18.49
C GLU A 295 11.66 -2.11 17.84
N GLU A 296 12.30 -2.98 18.64
CA GLU A 296 13.20 -4.07 18.22
C GLU A 296 12.46 -5.21 17.53
N GLY A 297 11.12 -5.16 17.57
CA GLY A 297 10.07 -6.07 17.09
C GLY A 297 10.25 -7.53 17.41
N ASN A 298 10.62 -7.76 18.66
CA ASN A 298 10.25 -8.97 19.35
C ASN A 298 8.72 -9.00 19.50
N THR A 299 8.11 -10.15 19.25
CA THR A 299 6.68 -10.35 19.44
C THR A 299 6.37 -10.59 20.92
N HIS A 300 5.36 -9.90 21.43
CA HIS A 300 4.83 -10.08 22.77
C HIS A 300 3.36 -10.48 22.72
N ASN A 301 2.95 -11.38 23.61
CA ASN A 301 1.54 -11.70 23.78
C ASN A 301 0.83 -10.55 24.49
N ILE A 302 -0.30 -10.11 23.97
CA ILE A 302 -1.14 -9.10 24.62
C ILE A 302 -1.59 -9.64 25.99
N PRO A 303 -1.41 -8.91 27.12
CA PRO A 303 -1.94 -9.37 28.40
C PRO A 303 -3.46 -9.55 28.28
N GLN A 304 -3.96 -10.70 28.77
CA GLN A 304 -5.36 -11.08 28.66
C GLN A 304 -6.28 -9.92 29.06
N ARG A 305 -7.23 -9.61 28.17
CA ARG A 305 -8.26 -8.58 28.37
C ARG A 305 -8.89 -8.73 29.77
N PRO A 306 -9.05 -7.66 30.57
CA PRO A 306 -9.69 -7.76 31.88
C PRO A 306 -11.09 -8.38 31.79
N ALA A 307 -11.39 -9.31 32.70
CA ALA A 307 -12.59 -10.16 32.68
C ALA A 307 -13.95 -9.41 32.63
N HIS A 308 -13.96 -8.11 32.89
CA HIS A 308 -15.17 -7.30 32.97
C HIS A 308 -15.61 -6.68 31.63
N LEU A 309 -14.84 -6.83 30.55
CA LEU A 309 -15.15 -6.27 29.22
C LEU A 309 -15.38 -7.34 28.14
N SER A 310 -15.80 -8.55 28.52
CA SER A 310 -16.05 -9.66 27.59
C SER A 310 -17.31 -9.44 26.74
N GLY A 311 -17.21 -8.64 25.68
CA GLY A 311 -18.09 -8.69 24.52
C GLY A 311 -17.72 -9.85 23.60
N ARG A 312 -18.74 -10.57 23.11
CA ARG A 312 -18.67 -11.84 22.34
C ARG A 312 -17.65 -11.81 21.18
N GLY A 313 -16.42 -12.24 21.44
CA GLY A 313 -15.50 -12.69 20.40
C GLY A 313 -15.78 -14.15 20.07
N ARG A 314 -16.34 -14.46 18.89
CA ARG A 314 -16.26 -15.81 18.34
C ARG A 314 -14.81 -16.05 17.92
N GLY A 315 -14.12 -16.89 18.68
CA GLY A 315 -12.80 -17.38 18.33
C GLY A 315 -12.82 -18.19 17.05
N PHE A 316 -11.82 -17.95 16.24
CA PHE A 316 -11.32 -18.86 15.23
C PHE A 316 -11.02 -20.19 15.93
N ARG A 317 -11.83 -21.21 15.64
CA ARG A 317 -11.44 -22.61 15.90
C ARG A 317 -10.79 -23.11 14.62
N ASP A 318 -9.66 -23.77 14.82
CA ASP A 318 -8.87 -24.54 13.86
C ASP A 318 -9.67 -25.02 12.64
N PHE A 319 -9.21 -24.59 11.45
CA PHE A 319 -9.47 -25.25 10.18
C PHE A 319 -8.23 -25.19 9.29
#